data_AF-A0A6G0F3S5-F1
#
_entry.id   AF-A0A6G0F3S5-F1
#
_cell.length_a   1.000
_cell.length_b   1.000
_cell.length_c   1.000
_cell.angle_alpha   90.00
_cell.angle_beta   90.00
_cell.angle_gamma   90.00
#
_symmetry.space_group_name_H-M   'P 1'
#
loop_
_entity.id
_entity.type
_entity.pdbx_description
1 polymer ?
#
loop_
_entity_poly.entity_id
_entity_poly.type
_entity_poly.pdbx_seq_one_letter_code
_entity_poly.pdbx_strand_id
1 'polypeptide(L)'
;MPAKLSTRPTLWRGAAVTCAVGLAVIGTGLPTGRPSEPAVSRFYDQKVSWGKCPGEGMPKDMQCGKVTVPLDHDHPRDGTLELALARYRATGHRKGSVLVNFGGPGGAGVPQFAGAGKEFMSLTDDYDIVTFDPRGVGRSSPVSCGDGKEQIDLPDDPAEVRRDPQGVLDRLRDAAAACARHSGPVLPHIGTVDAARDLDVMRAALGDRKLNYLGFSYGTRLGAVYAAQFPDKVGRLVLDGVDTLTEPLTEQGVAGAEGQQKALDEFTDWCAEDVACPFGRDARQARRYVVMLVDSLDKDPVPSVFGEPFTGQDLVAAVSSALYSKELWPSLERALATLVEDGSTHAIEAFAGGGGSPARRAKAGDGGLVDAEDVPLDNPAAAMMAINCADDPDRPTGREITDGLDRLRARYEEASPVFGRQRLNEVLMCYGRPAGTDFIREDVKDLDTPKMLLVGTRGDPATPYRWTMETARRLGSSAVVLDNKGSGHTGYASSKCVHGKVDAFLLYGTLPPDGSSCAPDEDRR
;
A
#
# COMPACT_ATOMS: atom_id res chain seq x y z
N MET A 1 35.40 -15.23 50.51
CA MET A 1 34.83 -15.84 51.73
C MET A 1 33.66 -16.71 51.32
N PRO A 2 33.85 -18.03 51.18
CA PRO A 2 32.82 -18.93 50.68
C PRO A 2 32.27 -19.82 51.80
N ALA A 3 30.96 -20.05 51.84
CA ALA A 3 30.41 -21.22 52.52
C ALA A 3 29.02 -21.56 51.97
N LYS A 4 28.99 -22.59 51.12
CA LYS A 4 27.90 -23.56 51.04
C LYS A 4 27.70 -24.21 52.42
N LEU A 5 26.49 -24.73 52.69
CA LEU A 5 26.16 -26.03 53.29
C LEU A 5 24.64 -26.03 53.58
N SER A 6 23.87 -27.11 53.66
CA SER A 6 23.88 -28.47 53.12
C SER A 6 22.75 -29.23 53.85
N THR A 7 22.13 -30.18 53.14
CA THR A 7 21.59 -31.47 53.64
C THR A 7 20.48 -31.54 54.71
N ARG A 8 19.29 -31.98 54.24
CA ARG A 8 18.71 -33.35 54.35
C ARG A 8 18.38 -33.96 55.75
N PRO A 9 17.53 -35.01 55.83
CA PRO A 9 16.26 -34.98 56.55
C PRO A 9 16.16 -36.01 57.70
N THR A 10 15.05 -36.00 58.44
CA THR A 10 14.68 -37.08 59.37
C THR A 10 13.23 -37.51 59.19
N LEU A 11 13.07 -38.77 58.80
CA LEU A 11 11.85 -39.58 58.91
C LEU A 11 11.48 -39.79 60.38
N TRP A 12 10.19 -39.91 60.70
CA TRP A 12 9.72 -40.85 61.72
C TRP A 12 8.27 -41.31 61.46
N ARG A 13 8.02 -42.55 61.88
CA ARG A 13 6.89 -43.44 61.57
C ARG A 13 5.76 -43.35 62.61
N GLY A 14 4.56 -43.82 62.23
CA GLY A 14 3.52 -44.36 63.13
C GLY A 14 2.11 -43.83 62.82
N ALA A 15 1.30 -44.53 62.03
CA ALA A 15 0.24 -45.48 62.47
C ALA A 15 -0.88 -44.80 63.30
N ALA A 16 -1.98 -44.35 62.67
CA ALA A 16 -3.22 -45.07 62.36
C ALA A 16 -4.29 -44.94 63.46
N VAL A 17 -5.45 -44.33 63.14
CA VAL A 17 -6.83 -44.86 63.34
C VAL A 17 -7.83 -43.94 62.60
N THR A 18 -8.72 -44.61 61.88
CA THR A 18 -9.87 -44.22 61.04
C THR A 18 -10.90 -43.28 61.66
N CYS A 19 -11.45 -42.36 60.85
CA CYS A 19 -12.90 -42.16 60.72
C CYS A 19 -13.23 -41.47 59.38
N ALA A 20 -14.24 -42.01 58.69
CA ALA A 20 -14.70 -41.66 57.37
C ALA A 20 -15.43 -40.31 57.31
N VAL A 21 -15.40 -39.65 56.15
CA VAL A 21 -16.54 -39.08 55.39
C VAL A 21 -15.96 -38.51 54.09
N GLY A 22 -16.54 -38.90 52.96
CA GLY A 22 -15.97 -38.71 51.63
C GLY A 22 -16.23 -37.35 50.97
N LEU A 23 -15.39 -37.05 49.99
CA LEU A 23 -15.71 -36.30 48.77
C LEU A 23 -14.58 -36.55 47.77
N ALA A 24 -14.88 -37.35 46.74
CA ALA A 24 -13.96 -37.61 45.64
C ALA A 24 -13.90 -36.37 44.73
N VAL A 25 -12.83 -35.58 44.84
CA VAL A 25 -12.46 -34.60 43.82
C VAL A 25 -11.49 -35.30 42.88
N ILE A 26 -12.00 -35.76 41.73
CA ILE A 26 -11.18 -36.16 40.59
C ILE A 26 -10.69 -34.85 39.95
N GLY A 27 -9.47 -34.44 40.31
CA GLY A 27 -8.74 -33.39 39.61
C GLY A 27 -8.34 -33.88 38.22
N THR A 28 -9.22 -33.71 37.25
CA THR A 28 -8.84 -33.73 35.84
C THR A 28 -8.15 -32.41 35.53
N GLY A 29 -6.83 -32.46 35.33
CA GLY A 29 -6.11 -31.35 34.71
C GLY A 29 -6.56 -31.23 33.26
N LEU A 30 -7.54 -30.38 33.00
CA LEU A 30 -7.86 -29.93 31.65
C LEU A 30 -6.77 -28.95 31.20
N PRO A 31 -6.21 -29.09 29.99
CA PRO A 31 -5.36 -28.06 29.43
C PRO A 31 -6.23 -26.82 29.26
N THR A 32 -5.80 -25.70 29.84
CA THR A 32 -6.40 -24.38 29.59
C THR A 32 -6.04 -23.94 28.17
N GLY A 33 -6.69 -24.55 27.18
CA GLY A 33 -6.83 -23.93 25.87
C GLY A 33 -7.70 -22.69 26.05
N ARG A 34 -7.22 -21.53 25.61
CA ARG A 34 -8.09 -20.37 25.41
C ARG A 34 -9.30 -20.86 24.58
N PRO A 35 -10.55 -20.60 25.00
CA PRO A 35 -11.69 -20.89 24.14
C PRO A 35 -11.44 -20.16 22.82
N SER A 36 -11.41 -20.87 21.70
CA SER A 36 -11.62 -20.22 20.41
C SER A 36 -13.02 -19.64 20.48
N GLU A 37 -13.14 -18.35 20.76
CA GLU A 37 -14.45 -17.74 20.94
C GLU A 37 -15.30 -17.98 19.68
N PRO A 38 -16.54 -18.48 19.80
CA PRO A 38 -17.45 -18.68 18.67
C PRO A 38 -17.64 -17.42 17.79
N ALA A 39 -17.36 -16.24 18.35
CA ALA A 39 -17.40 -14.96 17.65
C ALA A 39 -16.32 -14.79 16.58
N VAL A 40 -15.14 -15.41 16.76
CA VAL A 40 -14.04 -15.36 15.78
C VAL A 40 -14.20 -16.48 14.75
N SER A 41 -14.58 -17.69 15.18
CA SER A 41 -14.67 -18.86 14.28
C SER A 41 -15.65 -18.64 13.12
N ARG A 42 -16.74 -17.89 13.32
CA ARG A 42 -17.71 -17.55 12.26
C ARG A 42 -17.08 -16.91 11.03
N PHE A 43 -16.00 -16.14 11.21
CA PHE A 43 -15.29 -15.49 10.10
C PHE A 43 -14.37 -16.49 9.37
N TYR A 44 -13.77 -17.45 10.08
CA TYR A 44 -12.86 -18.42 9.48
C TYR A 44 -13.59 -19.60 8.80
N ASP A 45 -14.81 -19.90 9.23
CA ASP A 45 -15.61 -21.03 8.72
C ASP A 45 -16.43 -20.68 7.48
N GLN A 46 -16.45 -19.41 7.08
CA GLN A 46 -17.23 -18.95 5.93
C GLN A 46 -16.71 -19.50 4.60
N LYS A 47 -17.56 -19.44 3.57
CA LYS A 47 -17.22 -19.80 2.18
C LYS A 47 -17.60 -18.68 1.24
N VAL A 48 -16.73 -18.40 0.28
CA VAL A 48 -16.99 -17.37 -0.72
C VAL A 48 -17.98 -17.92 -1.75
N SER A 49 -19.13 -17.25 -1.86
CA SER A 49 -20.08 -17.48 -2.94
C SER A 49 -19.66 -16.67 -4.16
N TRP A 50 -19.20 -17.36 -5.20
CA TRP A 50 -18.73 -16.75 -6.44
C TRP A 50 -19.86 -16.60 -7.46
N GLY A 51 -19.96 -15.40 -8.04
CA GLY A 51 -20.91 -15.08 -9.10
C GLY A 51 -20.27 -14.29 -10.23
N LYS A 52 -21.09 -13.81 -11.17
CA LYS A 52 -20.65 -12.87 -12.18
C LYS A 52 -20.24 -11.55 -11.52
N CYS A 53 -19.19 -10.93 -12.03
CA CYS A 53 -18.82 -9.59 -11.60
C CYS A 53 -19.88 -8.56 -12.03
N PRO A 54 -20.37 -7.72 -11.11
CA PRO A 54 -21.24 -6.60 -11.46
C PRO A 54 -20.43 -5.47 -12.11
N GLY A 55 -21.08 -4.62 -12.90
CA GLY A 55 -20.48 -3.49 -13.60
C GLY A 55 -20.20 -3.74 -15.08
N GLU A 56 -20.20 -2.66 -15.87
CA GLU A 56 -19.83 -2.71 -17.29
C GLU A 56 -18.32 -2.92 -17.46
N GLY A 57 -17.90 -3.52 -18.58
CA GLY A 57 -16.47 -3.73 -18.88
C GLY A 57 -15.79 -4.88 -18.13
N MET A 58 -16.45 -5.52 -17.17
CA MET A 58 -15.88 -6.65 -16.43
C MET A 58 -15.66 -7.89 -17.33
N PRO A 59 -14.48 -8.54 -17.28
CA PRO A 59 -14.20 -9.76 -18.04
C PRO A 59 -15.20 -10.89 -17.70
N LYS A 60 -15.66 -11.60 -18.73
CA LYS A 60 -16.72 -12.63 -18.60
C LYS A 60 -16.31 -13.86 -17.81
N ASP A 61 -15.01 -14.15 -17.80
CA ASP A 61 -14.34 -15.26 -17.15
C ASP A 61 -13.90 -14.92 -15.71
N MET A 62 -13.95 -13.64 -15.32
CA MET A 62 -13.72 -13.21 -13.95
C MET A 62 -14.98 -13.44 -13.10
N GLN A 63 -14.77 -13.96 -11.89
CA GLN A 63 -15.85 -14.17 -10.91
C GLN A 63 -15.66 -13.24 -9.72
N CYS A 64 -16.75 -12.68 -9.20
CA CYS A 64 -16.71 -11.83 -8.02
C CYS A 64 -17.41 -12.49 -6.84
N GLY A 65 -16.96 -12.15 -5.65
CA GLY A 65 -17.48 -12.65 -4.39
C GLY A 65 -17.16 -11.66 -3.27
N LYS A 66 -17.42 -12.09 -2.04
CA LYS A 66 -17.12 -11.29 -0.85
C LYS A 66 -16.73 -12.17 0.34
N VAL A 67 -16.00 -11.57 1.26
CA VAL A 67 -15.65 -12.13 2.57
C VAL A 67 -16.08 -11.14 3.64
N THR A 68 -16.72 -11.61 4.70
CA THR A 68 -17.07 -10.79 5.85
C THR A 68 -15.96 -10.87 6.89
N VAL A 69 -15.52 -9.73 7.43
CA VAL A 69 -14.48 -9.65 8.48
C VAL A 69 -14.99 -8.79 9.65
N PRO A 70 -14.37 -8.89 10.85
CA PRO A 70 -14.60 -7.90 11.91
C PRO A 70 -14.27 -6.49 11.46
N LEU A 71 -15.11 -5.53 11.87
CA LEU A 71 -14.75 -4.10 11.79
C LEU A 71 -13.49 -3.84 12.61
N ASP A 72 -13.55 -4.23 13.87
CA ASP A 72 -12.45 -4.25 14.82
C ASP A 72 -12.10 -5.72 15.12
N HIS A 73 -10.86 -6.13 14.79
CA HIS A 73 -10.40 -7.49 15.06
C HIS A 73 -10.17 -7.78 16.55
N ASP A 74 -9.94 -6.75 17.37
CA ASP A 74 -9.81 -6.88 18.82
C ASP A 74 -11.19 -6.97 19.49
N HIS A 75 -12.24 -6.45 18.83
CA HIS A 75 -13.64 -6.53 19.28
C HIS A 75 -14.56 -7.15 18.20
N PRO A 76 -14.46 -8.46 17.91
CA PRO A 76 -15.10 -9.11 16.76
C PRO A 76 -16.64 -9.20 16.78
N ARG A 77 -17.27 -8.65 17.82
CA ARG A 77 -18.73 -8.60 18.00
C ARG A 77 -19.32 -7.22 17.69
N ASP A 78 -18.49 -6.19 17.59
CA ASP A 78 -18.94 -4.79 17.60
C ASP A 78 -19.33 -4.29 16.21
N GLY A 79 -19.00 -5.06 15.17
CA GLY A 79 -19.39 -4.76 13.79
C GLY A 79 -18.68 -5.67 12.81
N THR A 80 -19.11 -5.61 11.55
CA THR A 80 -18.48 -6.32 10.45
C THR A 80 -18.34 -5.41 9.25
N LEU A 81 -17.39 -5.71 8.38
CA LEU A 81 -17.36 -5.20 7.02
C LEU A 81 -17.28 -6.36 6.00
N GLU A 82 -17.75 -6.11 4.80
CA GLU A 82 -17.57 -6.98 3.65
C GLU A 82 -16.40 -6.48 2.80
N LEU A 83 -15.56 -7.40 2.36
CA LEU A 83 -14.45 -7.15 1.47
C LEU A 83 -14.78 -7.71 0.09
N ALA A 84 -14.67 -6.88 -0.95
CA ALA A 84 -14.92 -7.29 -2.33
C ALA A 84 -13.74 -8.14 -2.83
N LEU A 85 -14.04 -9.30 -3.41
CA LEU A 85 -13.06 -10.19 -4.03
C LEU A 85 -13.40 -10.38 -5.51
N ALA A 86 -12.37 -10.58 -6.32
CA ALA A 86 -12.51 -11.11 -7.68
C ALA A 86 -11.50 -12.23 -7.93
N ARG A 87 -11.83 -13.19 -8.79
CA ARG A 87 -10.94 -14.29 -9.16
C ARG A 87 -10.98 -14.68 -10.63
N TYR A 88 -9.82 -15.12 -11.12
CA TYR A 88 -9.73 -16.06 -12.22
C TYR A 88 -9.51 -17.47 -11.67
N ARG A 89 -10.23 -18.44 -12.22
CA ARG A 89 -10.16 -19.82 -11.75
C ARG A 89 -8.94 -20.54 -12.29
N ALA A 90 -8.42 -21.48 -11.50
CA ALA A 90 -7.50 -22.48 -12.00
C ALA A 90 -8.10 -23.24 -13.19
N THR A 91 -7.30 -23.46 -14.23
CA THR A 91 -7.64 -24.23 -15.43
C THR A 91 -7.21 -25.69 -15.31
N GLY A 92 -6.15 -25.98 -14.53
CA GLY A 92 -5.64 -27.32 -14.22
C GLY A 92 -6.03 -27.84 -12.83
N HIS A 93 -5.12 -28.57 -12.18
CA HIS A 93 -5.35 -29.12 -10.85
C HIS A 93 -5.08 -28.07 -9.76
N ARG A 94 -6.15 -27.47 -9.24
CA ARG A 94 -6.07 -26.41 -8.21
C ARG A 94 -5.25 -26.84 -6.98
N LYS A 95 -4.09 -26.21 -6.79
CA LYS A 95 -3.22 -26.32 -5.61
C LYS A 95 -3.63 -25.39 -4.46
N GLY A 96 -4.38 -24.33 -4.76
CA GLY A 96 -4.84 -23.33 -3.81
C GLY A 96 -5.18 -22.03 -4.52
N SER A 97 -5.05 -20.91 -3.83
CA SER A 97 -5.14 -19.56 -4.40
C SER A 97 -3.81 -18.80 -4.27
N VAL A 98 -3.59 -17.85 -5.18
CA VAL A 98 -2.62 -16.75 -5.02
C VAL A 98 -3.43 -15.46 -4.85
N LEU A 99 -3.25 -14.79 -3.70
CA LEU A 99 -3.86 -13.49 -3.47
C LEU A 99 -2.95 -12.41 -4.05
N VAL A 100 -3.52 -11.50 -4.84
CA VAL A 100 -2.82 -10.38 -5.45
C VAL A 100 -3.28 -9.08 -4.79
N ASN A 101 -2.34 -8.24 -4.42
CA ASN A 101 -2.62 -6.86 -4.01
C ASN A 101 -1.74 -5.93 -4.82
N PHE A 102 -2.36 -4.93 -5.44
CA PHE A 102 -1.71 -4.01 -6.36
C PHE A 102 -1.07 -2.78 -5.67
N GLY A 103 -1.21 -2.67 -4.35
CA GLY A 103 -0.62 -1.58 -3.59
C GLY A 103 -1.46 -0.29 -3.58
N GLY A 104 -0.79 0.83 -3.80
CA GLY A 104 -1.29 2.18 -3.49
C GLY A 104 -0.52 2.75 -2.28
N PRO A 105 -1.03 2.65 -1.02
CA PRO A 105 -2.33 2.10 -0.63
C PRO A 105 -3.50 2.88 -1.23
N GLY A 106 -4.73 2.36 -1.12
CA GLY A 106 -5.91 2.98 -1.73
C GLY A 106 -6.23 2.54 -3.16
N GLY A 107 -5.42 1.66 -3.75
CA GLY A 107 -5.72 1.02 -5.04
C GLY A 107 -6.79 -0.06 -4.90
N ALA A 108 -7.92 0.09 -5.59
CA ALA A 108 -8.97 -0.93 -5.64
C ALA A 108 -8.52 -2.12 -6.51
N GLY A 109 -8.37 -3.30 -5.90
CA GLY A 109 -7.83 -4.47 -6.57
C GLY A 109 -8.76 -5.07 -7.61
N VAL A 110 -10.08 -5.02 -7.43
CA VAL A 110 -11.05 -5.58 -8.37
C VAL A 110 -11.00 -4.92 -9.76
N PRO A 111 -11.13 -3.58 -9.90
CA PRO A 111 -11.05 -2.94 -11.22
C PRO A 111 -9.65 -3.05 -11.84
N GLN A 112 -8.58 -2.98 -11.05
CA GLN A 112 -7.22 -3.14 -11.57
C GLN A 112 -6.99 -4.54 -12.13
N PHE A 113 -7.49 -5.58 -11.45
CA PHE A 113 -7.40 -6.95 -11.93
C PHE A 113 -8.22 -7.20 -13.21
N ALA A 114 -9.33 -6.49 -13.40
CA ALA A 114 -10.09 -6.54 -14.65
C ALA A 114 -9.27 -6.04 -15.85
N GLY A 115 -8.42 -5.02 -15.65
CA GLY A 115 -7.54 -4.47 -16.67
C GLY A 115 -6.25 -5.26 -16.87
N ALA A 116 -5.64 -5.75 -15.78
CA ALA A 116 -4.33 -6.40 -15.77
C ALA A 116 -4.38 -7.94 -15.78
N GLY A 117 -5.57 -8.55 -15.78
CA GLY A 117 -5.76 -10.00 -15.57
C GLY A 117 -4.88 -10.91 -16.45
N LYS A 118 -4.58 -10.48 -17.69
CA LYS A 118 -3.73 -11.21 -18.63
C LYS A 118 -2.33 -11.51 -18.08
N GLU A 119 -1.78 -10.64 -17.23
CA GLU A 119 -0.45 -10.79 -16.62
C GLU A 119 -0.36 -11.97 -15.65
N PHE A 120 -1.50 -12.49 -15.17
CA PHE A 120 -1.52 -13.57 -14.18
C PHE A 120 -1.99 -14.91 -14.75
N MET A 121 -2.26 -14.98 -16.06
CA MET A 121 -2.90 -16.16 -16.65
C MET A 121 -2.03 -17.41 -16.60
N SER A 122 -0.70 -17.29 -16.68
CA SER A 122 0.22 -18.41 -16.47
C SER A 122 0.05 -19.08 -15.11
N LEU A 123 -0.24 -18.29 -14.07
CA LEU A 123 -0.46 -18.81 -12.72
C LEU A 123 -1.77 -19.64 -12.61
N THR A 124 -2.73 -19.42 -13.51
CA THR A 124 -4.01 -20.16 -13.52
C THR A 124 -3.86 -21.64 -13.87
N ASP A 125 -2.69 -22.09 -14.34
CA ASP A 125 -2.43 -23.51 -14.56
C ASP A 125 -2.69 -24.34 -13.30
N ASP A 126 -2.33 -23.79 -12.13
CA ASP A 126 -2.43 -24.50 -10.84
C ASP A 126 -3.15 -23.71 -9.72
N TYR A 127 -3.41 -22.41 -9.88
CA TYR A 127 -3.98 -21.57 -8.82
C TYR A 127 -5.25 -20.84 -9.25
N ASP A 128 -6.18 -20.67 -8.31
CA ASP A 128 -7.12 -19.56 -8.42
C ASP A 128 -6.33 -18.27 -8.16
N ILE A 129 -6.42 -17.29 -9.05
CA ILE A 129 -5.80 -15.97 -8.83
C ILE A 129 -6.88 -15.06 -8.31
N VAL A 130 -6.68 -14.54 -7.10
CA VAL A 130 -7.70 -13.81 -6.35
C VAL A 130 -7.16 -12.42 -6.03
N THR A 131 -7.90 -11.38 -6.36
CA THR A 131 -7.66 -10.01 -5.89
C THR A 131 -8.73 -9.61 -4.88
N PHE A 132 -8.52 -8.52 -4.17
CA PHE A 132 -9.48 -7.94 -3.25
C PHE A 132 -9.34 -6.42 -3.16
N ASP A 133 -10.42 -5.76 -2.79
CA ASP A 133 -10.40 -4.36 -2.35
C ASP A 133 -10.16 -4.34 -0.84
N PRO A 134 -9.03 -3.76 -0.34
CA PRO A 134 -8.78 -3.65 1.10
C PRO A 134 -9.87 -2.89 1.85
N ARG A 135 -9.96 -3.07 3.17
CA ARG A 135 -10.84 -2.28 4.04
C ARG A 135 -10.63 -0.77 3.79
N GLY A 136 -11.71 -0.02 3.63
CA GLY A 136 -11.64 1.42 3.34
C GLY A 136 -11.40 1.77 1.86
N VAL A 137 -11.22 0.79 0.98
CA VAL A 137 -10.81 0.98 -0.42
C VAL A 137 -11.85 0.41 -1.37
N GLY A 138 -12.08 1.11 -2.49
CA GLY A 138 -12.95 0.64 -3.56
C GLY A 138 -14.34 0.30 -3.05
N ARG A 139 -14.79 -0.93 -3.29
CA ARG A 139 -16.14 -1.34 -2.88
C ARG A 139 -16.24 -1.74 -1.41
N SER A 140 -15.12 -1.84 -0.71
CA SER A 140 -15.00 -2.35 0.66
C SER A 140 -15.09 -1.22 1.68
N SER A 141 -16.30 -0.71 1.94
CA SER A 141 -16.55 0.40 2.89
C SER A 141 -15.67 1.64 2.64
N PRO A 142 -15.72 2.28 1.45
CA PRO A 142 -14.75 3.31 1.06
C PRO A 142 -14.74 4.51 2.02
N VAL A 143 -13.53 4.96 2.38
CA VAL A 143 -13.32 6.25 3.04
C VAL A 143 -13.33 7.39 2.03
N SER A 144 -13.62 8.61 2.49
CA SER A 144 -13.68 9.82 1.66
C SER A 144 -13.41 11.04 2.53
N CYS A 145 -12.87 12.09 1.92
CA CYS A 145 -12.77 13.43 2.46
C CYS A 145 -13.91 14.35 2.02
N GLY A 146 -14.73 13.93 1.05
CA GLY A 146 -15.91 14.66 0.58
C GLY A 146 -15.50 15.98 -0.08
N ASP A 147 -16.02 17.10 0.44
CA ASP A 147 -15.57 18.44 0.02
C ASP A 147 -14.26 18.87 0.73
N GLY A 148 -13.78 18.07 1.68
CA GLY A 148 -12.49 18.26 2.32
C GLY A 148 -11.36 17.97 1.34
N LYS A 149 -10.33 18.81 1.34
CA LYS A 149 -9.18 18.62 0.46
C LYS A 149 -8.18 17.62 1.06
N GLU A 150 -7.62 16.77 0.21
CA GLU A 150 -6.49 15.88 0.53
C GLU A 150 -5.14 16.58 0.37
N GLN A 151 -5.17 17.83 -0.07
CA GLN A 151 -4.06 18.76 -0.10
C GLN A 151 -4.45 20.03 0.62
N ILE A 152 -3.55 20.57 1.42
CA ILE A 152 -3.74 21.88 2.03
C ILE A 152 -2.86 22.91 1.35
N ASP A 153 -3.43 24.08 1.12
CA ASP A 153 -2.67 25.22 0.66
C ASP A 153 -1.93 25.83 1.86
N LEU A 154 -0.65 25.46 1.96
CA LEU A 154 0.26 26.01 2.95
C LEU A 154 0.93 27.25 2.38
N PRO A 155 1.01 28.37 3.12
CA PRO A 155 1.61 29.58 2.60
C PRO A 155 3.06 29.35 2.21
N ASP A 156 3.46 29.65 0.98
CA ASP A 156 4.83 29.45 0.52
C ASP A 156 5.81 30.38 1.25
N ASP A 157 5.37 31.58 1.69
CA ASP A 157 6.20 32.55 2.45
C ASP A 157 6.48 32.05 3.89
N PRO A 158 7.75 31.75 4.22
CA PRO A 158 8.18 31.44 5.58
C PRO A 158 7.76 32.46 6.63
N ALA A 159 7.72 33.74 6.26
CA ALA A 159 7.33 34.80 7.18
C ALA A 159 5.83 34.76 7.47
N GLU A 160 4.99 34.26 6.57
CA GLU A 160 3.57 34.04 6.81
C GLU A 160 3.33 32.88 7.77
N VAL A 161 4.04 31.76 7.58
CA VAL A 161 4.02 30.62 8.51
C VAL A 161 4.44 31.07 9.91
N ARG A 162 5.51 31.86 10.04
CA ARG A 162 5.98 32.39 11.33
C ARG A 162 5.01 33.39 11.97
N ARG A 163 4.21 34.11 11.17
CA ARG A 163 3.19 35.05 11.66
C ARG A 163 1.98 34.31 12.24
N ASP A 164 1.61 33.16 11.68
CA ASP A 164 0.48 32.35 12.14
C ASP A 164 0.78 30.83 12.14
N PRO A 165 1.66 30.36 13.05
CA PRO A 165 2.01 28.94 13.12
C PRO A 165 0.84 28.08 13.58
N GLN A 166 -0.09 28.63 14.38
CA GLN A 166 -1.28 27.89 14.81
C GLN A 166 -2.27 27.72 13.68
N GLY A 167 -2.48 28.73 12.83
CA GLY A 167 -3.33 28.62 11.65
C GLY A 167 -2.90 27.51 10.69
N VAL A 168 -1.58 27.24 10.56
CA VAL A 168 -1.07 26.10 9.79
C VAL A 168 -1.52 24.76 10.40
N LEU A 169 -1.37 24.60 11.72
CA LEU A 169 -1.77 23.39 12.44
C LEU A 169 -3.28 23.20 12.44
N ASP A 170 -4.05 24.29 12.52
CA ASP A 170 -5.51 24.24 12.53
C ASP A 170 -6.05 23.85 11.14
N ARG A 171 -5.48 24.35 10.03
CA ARG A 171 -5.83 23.87 8.67
C ARG A 171 -5.61 22.37 8.50
N LEU A 172 -4.49 21.84 9.01
CA LEU A 172 -4.20 20.40 8.99
C LEU A 172 -5.23 19.60 9.79
N ARG A 173 -5.58 20.06 11.01
CA ARG A 173 -6.62 19.44 11.84
C ARG A 173 -8.00 19.49 11.20
N ASP A 174 -8.35 20.61 10.58
CA ASP A 174 -9.64 20.78 9.91
C ASP A 174 -9.77 19.86 8.71
N ALA A 175 -8.69 19.68 7.93
CA ALA A 175 -8.64 18.71 6.83
C ALA A 175 -8.79 17.27 7.35
N ALA A 176 -8.05 16.89 8.40
CA ALA A 176 -8.19 15.58 9.04
C ALA A 176 -9.61 15.33 9.57
N ALA A 177 -10.22 16.35 10.20
CA ALA A 177 -11.58 16.28 10.73
C ALA A 177 -12.63 16.21 9.62
N ALA A 178 -12.42 16.87 8.48
CA ALA A 178 -13.28 16.74 7.30
C ALA A 178 -13.28 15.30 6.80
N CYS A 179 -12.10 14.71 6.60
CA CYS A 179 -11.98 13.31 6.23
C CYS A 179 -12.66 12.38 7.24
N ALA A 180 -12.46 12.60 8.54
CA ALA A 180 -13.11 11.79 9.57
C ALA A 180 -14.65 11.88 9.54
N ARG A 181 -15.23 13.03 9.20
CA ARG A 181 -16.70 13.19 9.07
C ARG A 181 -17.28 12.49 7.85
N HIS A 182 -16.50 12.37 6.78
CA HIS A 182 -16.90 11.74 5.51
C HIS A 182 -16.50 10.26 5.42
N SER A 183 -15.65 9.81 6.33
CA SER A 183 -15.24 8.40 6.43
C SER A 183 -16.14 7.64 7.41
N GLY A 184 -16.48 6.40 7.02
CA GLY A 184 -17.27 5.50 7.86
C GLY A 184 -16.49 4.95 9.07
N PRO A 185 -17.11 4.04 9.84
CA PRO A 185 -16.52 3.47 11.06
C PRO A 185 -15.28 2.61 10.80
N VAL A 186 -14.92 2.36 9.54
CA VAL A 186 -13.68 1.66 9.15
C VAL A 186 -12.42 2.51 9.38
N LEU A 187 -12.54 3.84 9.40
CA LEU A 187 -11.37 4.74 9.43
C LEU A 187 -10.39 4.44 10.60
N PRO A 188 -10.83 4.20 11.85
CA PRO A 188 -9.93 3.86 12.95
C PRO A 188 -9.26 2.49 12.83
N HIS A 189 -9.76 1.62 11.94
CA HIS A 189 -9.31 0.25 11.75
C HIS A 189 -8.74 0.02 10.35
N ILE A 190 -8.39 1.09 9.61
CA ILE A 190 -8.02 1.01 8.18
C ILE A 190 -6.59 0.52 7.95
N GLY A 191 -5.71 0.61 8.96
CA GLY A 191 -4.28 0.36 8.84
C GLY A 191 -3.91 -1.08 8.46
N THR A 192 -2.66 -1.25 8.05
CA THR A 192 -2.12 -2.52 7.51
C THR A 192 -2.19 -3.67 8.51
N VAL A 193 -2.08 -3.39 9.80
CA VAL A 193 -2.18 -4.39 10.88
C VAL A 193 -3.52 -5.12 10.84
N ASP A 194 -4.63 -4.41 10.61
CA ASP A 194 -5.95 -5.04 10.51
C ASP A 194 -6.20 -5.60 9.10
N ALA A 195 -5.69 -4.96 8.05
CA ALA A 195 -5.75 -5.51 6.69
C ALA A 195 -5.00 -6.85 6.57
N ALA A 196 -3.91 -7.05 7.33
CA ALA A 196 -3.20 -8.34 7.40
C ALA A 196 -4.03 -9.42 8.09
N ARG A 197 -4.82 -9.06 9.10
CA ARG A 197 -5.79 -9.98 9.73
C ARG A 197 -6.93 -10.34 8.76
N ASP A 198 -7.34 -9.41 7.90
CA ASP A 198 -8.30 -9.70 6.82
C ASP A 198 -7.75 -10.71 5.81
N LEU A 199 -6.48 -10.57 5.42
CA LEU A 199 -5.82 -11.56 4.56
C LEU A 199 -5.87 -12.97 5.17
N ASP A 200 -5.78 -13.11 6.49
CA ASP A 200 -5.87 -14.43 7.13
C ASP A 200 -7.29 -15.01 7.09
N VAL A 201 -8.31 -14.15 7.25
CA VAL A 201 -9.72 -14.54 7.06
C VAL A 201 -9.97 -14.94 5.61
N MET A 202 -9.48 -14.16 4.63
CA MET A 202 -9.61 -14.50 3.21
C MET A 202 -8.92 -15.84 2.88
N ARG A 203 -7.69 -16.06 3.36
CA ARG A 203 -6.97 -17.34 3.20
C ARG A 203 -7.84 -18.51 3.68
N ALA A 204 -8.43 -18.38 4.87
CA ALA A 204 -9.30 -19.42 5.42
C ALA A 204 -10.59 -19.61 4.62
N ALA A 205 -11.25 -18.52 4.21
CA ALA A 205 -12.49 -18.54 3.43
C ALA A 205 -12.29 -19.17 2.03
N LEU A 206 -11.09 -19.01 1.45
CA LEU A 206 -10.67 -19.65 0.20
C LEU A 206 -10.29 -21.13 0.37
N GLY A 207 -10.23 -21.62 1.61
CA GLY A 207 -9.91 -23.02 1.94
C GLY A 207 -8.41 -23.33 1.94
N ASP A 208 -7.56 -22.32 1.95
CA ASP A 208 -6.11 -22.50 1.86
C ASP A 208 -5.49 -22.59 3.26
N ARG A 209 -4.56 -23.55 3.43
CA ARG A 209 -3.85 -23.73 4.72
C ARG A 209 -2.79 -22.65 4.94
N LYS A 210 -2.09 -22.28 3.86
CA LYS A 210 -1.04 -21.26 3.84
C LYS A 210 -1.42 -20.20 2.81
N LEU A 211 -1.05 -18.94 3.05
CA LEU A 211 -1.22 -17.85 2.11
C LEU A 211 -0.13 -17.93 1.02
N ASN A 212 -0.53 -18.02 -0.25
CA ASN A 212 0.33 -17.61 -1.36
C ASN A 212 -0.10 -16.21 -1.79
N TYR A 213 0.87 -15.33 -2.00
CA TYR A 213 0.61 -13.91 -2.13
C TYR A 213 1.61 -13.24 -3.06
N LEU A 214 1.10 -12.33 -3.88
CA LEU A 214 1.87 -11.44 -4.74
C LEU A 214 1.43 -10.01 -4.41
N GLY A 215 2.26 -9.32 -3.64
CA GLY A 215 2.03 -7.94 -3.24
C GLY A 215 2.92 -7.00 -4.02
N PHE A 216 2.33 -5.96 -4.58
CA PHE A 216 3.03 -4.90 -5.29
C PHE A 216 3.04 -3.63 -4.44
N SER A 217 4.15 -2.89 -4.45
CA SER A 217 4.22 -1.56 -3.80
C SER A 217 3.86 -1.65 -2.31
N TYR A 218 2.91 -0.86 -1.79
CA TYR A 218 2.30 -1.03 -0.47
C TYR A 218 1.89 -2.47 -0.12
N GLY A 219 1.47 -3.27 -1.09
CA GLY A 219 1.17 -4.69 -0.89
C GLY A 219 2.37 -5.47 -0.33
N THR A 220 3.60 -5.00 -0.54
CA THR A 220 4.80 -5.57 0.08
C THR A 220 4.85 -5.34 1.60
N ARG A 221 4.45 -4.15 2.08
CA ARG A 221 4.27 -3.85 3.51
C ARG A 221 3.19 -4.75 4.10
N LEU A 222 2.05 -4.87 3.42
CA LEU A 222 0.95 -5.75 3.83
C LEU A 222 1.38 -7.22 3.92
N GLY A 223 2.11 -7.73 2.93
CA GLY A 223 2.65 -9.09 2.93
C GLY A 223 3.65 -9.34 4.06
N ALA A 224 4.52 -8.36 4.36
CA ALA A 224 5.47 -8.45 5.47
C ALA A 224 4.78 -8.43 6.84
N VAL A 225 3.79 -7.57 7.04
CA VAL A 225 2.97 -7.53 8.26
C VAL A 225 2.20 -8.84 8.45
N TYR A 226 1.62 -9.40 7.38
CA TYR A 226 1.00 -10.72 7.42
C TYR A 226 2.00 -11.80 7.87
N ALA A 227 3.21 -11.81 7.30
CA ALA A 227 4.24 -12.77 7.65
C ALA A 227 4.66 -12.67 9.13
N ALA A 228 4.70 -11.46 9.69
CA ALA A 228 4.99 -11.25 11.10
C ALA A 228 3.86 -11.72 12.04
N GLN A 229 2.60 -11.45 11.69
CA GLN A 229 1.45 -11.83 12.51
C GLN A 229 1.11 -13.33 12.41
N PHE A 230 1.35 -13.94 11.25
CA PHE A 230 0.95 -15.31 10.94
C PHE A 230 2.09 -16.14 10.32
N PRO A 231 3.25 -16.27 11.00
CA PRO A 231 4.43 -16.93 10.43
C PRO A 231 4.15 -18.38 10.00
N ASP A 232 3.37 -19.10 10.81
CA ASP A 232 2.94 -20.48 10.54
C ASP A 232 1.91 -20.61 9.41
N LYS A 233 1.45 -19.50 8.83
CA LYS A 233 0.50 -19.49 7.72
C LYS A 233 1.09 -18.89 6.44
N VAL A 234 2.36 -18.52 6.44
CA VAL A 234 3.10 -18.14 5.23
C VAL A 234 3.31 -19.34 4.31
N GLY A 235 2.94 -19.18 3.05
CA GLY A 235 3.19 -20.08 1.93
C GLY A 235 4.25 -19.49 0.99
N ARG A 236 3.88 -19.18 -0.26
CA ARG A 236 4.76 -18.53 -1.24
C ARG A 236 4.42 -17.04 -1.33
N LEU A 237 5.25 -16.19 -0.73
CA LEU A 237 5.08 -14.74 -0.71
C LEU A 237 6.10 -14.07 -1.63
N VAL A 238 5.58 -13.26 -2.56
CA VAL A 238 6.36 -12.40 -3.45
C VAL A 238 6.01 -10.95 -3.15
N LEU A 239 7.04 -10.16 -2.93
CA LEU A 239 6.96 -8.75 -2.59
C LEU A 239 7.71 -7.97 -3.68
N ASP A 240 7.02 -7.29 -4.58
CA ASP A 240 7.60 -6.61 -5.75
C ASP A 240 7.38 -5.10 -5.71
N GLY A 241 8.44 -4.31 -5.87
CA GLY A 241 8.43 -2.89 -5.52
C GLY A 241 8.33 -2.74 -4.00
N VAL A 242 9.41 -3.11 -3.31
CA VAL A 242 9.40 -3.30 -1.84
C VAL A 242 9.41 -1.97 -1.10
N ASP A 243 8.37 -1.78 -0.30
CA ASP A 243 8.18 -0.70 0.65
C ASP A 243 9.05 -0.87 1.90
N THR A 244 9.40 0.24 2.55
CA THR A 244 10.22 0.24 3.77
C THR A 244 9.40 -0.12 5.00
N LEU A 245 10.01 -0.90 5.89
CA LEU A 245 9.45 -1.24 7.20
C LEU A 245 10.04 -0.40 8.33
N THR A 246 11.00 0.46 8.01
CA THR A 246 11.83 1.20 8.97
C THR A 246 12.28 2.67 8.84
N GLU A 247 12.28 3.26 7.63
CA GLU A 247 12.45 4.70 7.46
C GLU A 247 11.27 5.51 8.04
N PRO A 248 11.54 6.60 8.80
CA PRO A 248 10.51 7.52 9.27
C PRO A 248 9.70 8.16 8.13
N LEU A 249 8.47 8.60 8.40
CA LEU A 249 7.57 9.17 7.37
C LEU A 249 8.19 10.36 6.62
N THR A 250 8.95 11.21 7.33
CA THR A 250 9.66 12.34 6.71
C THR A 250 10.79 11.92 5.79
N GLU A 251 11.46 10.80 6.06
CA GLU A 251 12.49 10.24 5.19
C GLU A 251 11.86 9.56 3.97
N GLN A 252 10.73 8.87 4.17
CA GLN A 252 9.96 8.28 3.08
C GLN A 252 9.54 9.31 2.03
N GLY A 253 9.04 10.48 2.46
CA GLY A 253 8.67 11.55 1.54
C GLY A 253 9.86 12.13 0.74
N VAL A 254 11.04 12.23 1.37
CA VAL A 254 12.28 12.64 0.68
C VAL A 254 12.71 11.57 -0.33
N ALA A 255 12.68 10.30 0.07
CA ALA A 255 12.99 9.17 -0.80
C ALA A 255 12.10 9.14 -2.05
N GLY A 256 10.80 9.37 -1.86
CA GLY A 256 9.84 9.45 -2.95
C GLY A 256 10.12 10.61 -3.89
N ALA A 257 10.45 11.79 -3.36
CA ALA A 257 10.82 12.96 -4.17
C ALA A 257 12.08 12.68 -5.02
N GLU A 258 13.13 12.10 -4.43
CA GLU A 258 14.36 11.71 -5.13
C GLU A 258 14.08 10.66 -6.23
N GLY A 259 13.28 9.64 -5.90
CA GLY A 259 12.93 8.55 -6.82
C GLY A 259 12.17 9.05 -8.04
N GLN A 260 11.16 9.90 -7.83
CA GLN A 260 10.40 10.52 -8.92
C GLN A 260 11.24 11.50 -9.74
N GLN A 261 12.10 12.30 -9.10
CA GLN A 261 13.01 13.18 -9.83
C GLN A 261 13.95 12.39 -10.73
N LYS A 262 14.50 11.27 -10.24
CA LYS A 262 15.32 10.39 -11.06
C LYS A 262 14.54 9.83 -12.25
N ALA A 263 13.30 9.39 -12.06
CA ALA A 263 12.49 8.89 -13.17
C ALA A 263 12.09 9.99 -14.17
N LEU A 264 11.85 11.22 -13.69
CA LEU A 264 11.65 12.39 -14.55
C LEU A 264 12.91 12.69 -15.37
N ASP A 265 14.09 12.61 -14.76
CA ASP A 265 15.36 12.76 -15.46
C ASP A 265 15.54 11.67 -16.54
N GLU A 266 15.18 10.41 -16.25
CA GLU A 266 15.19 9.32 -17.24
C GLU A 266 14.18 9.56 -18.37
N PHE A 267 12.97 10.04 -18.06
CA PHE A 267 11.97 10.40 -19.07
C PHE A 267 12.43 11.56 -19.96
N THR A 268 13.01 12.61 -19.36
CA THR A 268 13.48 13.78 -20.13
C THR A 268 14.69 13.44 -21.00
N ASP A 269 15.57 12.54 -20.56
CA ASP A 269 16.65 12.01 -21.39
C ASP A 269 16.09 11.24 -22.58
N TRP A 270 15.11 10.35 -22.35
CA TRP A 270 14.43 9.60 -23.40
C TRP A 270 13.69 10.52 -24.38
N CYS A 271 12.91 11.48 -23.88
CA CYS A 271 12.14 12.44 -24.66
C CYS A 271 13.09 13.24 -25.57
N ALA A 272 14.20 13.76 -25.04
CA ALA A 272 15.12 14.60 -25.81
C ALA A 272 15.80 13.88 -27.00
N GLU A 273 15.78 12.54 -27.05
CA GLU A 273 16.21 11.79 -28.23
C GLU A 273 15.24 11.97 -29.42
N ASP A 274 13.95 12.14 -29.12
CA ASP A 274 12.87 12.37 -30.08
C ASP A 274 12.85 13.83 -30.56
N VAL A 275 12.55 14.01 -31.85
CA VAL A 275 12.31 15.34 -32.44
C VAL A 275 10.97 15.93 -32.02
N ALA A 276 10.04 15.11 -31.56
CA ALA A 276 8.71 15.51 -31.08
C ALA A 276 8.70 16.01 -29.63
N CYS A 277 9.83 15.89 -28.91
CA CYS A 277 9.87 16.28 -27.50
C CYS A 277 9.57 17.78 -27.33
N PRO A 278 8.54 18.14 -26.54
CA PRO A 278 8.08 19.53 -26.44
C PRO A 278 9.07 20.45 -25.72
N PHE A 279 10.08 19.86 -25.07
CA PHE A 279 11.13 20.59 -24.37
C PHE A 279 12.43 20.68 -25.18
N GLY A 280 12.43 20.19 -26.42
CA GLY A 280 13.59 20.17 -27.32
C GLY A 280 14.55 19.01 -27.07
N ARG A 281 15.65 19.01 -27.84
CA ARG A 281 16.58 17.87 -27.95
C ARG A 281 17.85 17.96 -27.09
N ASP A 282 17.94 18.96 -26.20
CA ASP A 282 19.00 19.03 -25.18
C ASP A 282 18.39 18.64 -23.83
N ALA A 283 18.74 17.47 -23.31
CA ALA A 283 18.14 16.93 -22.09
C ALA A 283 18.31 17.86 -20.87
N ARG A 284 19.44 18.57 -20.75
CA ARG A 284 19.64 19.54 -19.65
C ARG A 284 18.67 20.71 -19.74
N GLN A 285 18.41 21.20 -20.95
CA GLN A 285 17.42 22.23 -21.21
C GLN A 285 16.01 21.70 -20.99
N ALA A 286 15.72 20.47 -21.42
CA ALA A 286 14.44 19.83 -21.21
C ALA A 286 14.06 19.76 -19.72
N ARG A 287 14.99 19.29 -18.88
CA ARG A 287 14.81 19.26 -17.41
C ARG A 287 14.48 20.64 -16.82
N ARG A 288 15.17 21.71 -17.27
CA ARG A 288 14.87 23.07 -16.83
C ARG A 288 13.48 23.54 -17.27
N TYR A 289 13.06 23.17 -18.48
CA TYR A 289 11.73 23.54 -18.97
C TYR A 289 10.59 22.87 -18.22
N VAL A 290 10.76 21.63 -17.77
CA VAL A 290 9.75 20.99 -16.92
C VAL A 290 9.54 21.78 -15.62
N VAL A 291 10.62 22.18 -14.93
CA VAL A 291 10.54 23.00 -13.72
C VAL A 291 9.87 24.35 -14.02
N MET A 292 10.28 25.02 -15.11
CA MET A 292 9.68 26.29 -15.51
C MET A 292 8.18 26.17 -15.85
N LEU A 293 7.76 25.06 -16.46
CA LEU A 293 6.36 24.81 -16.78
C LEU A 293 5.53 24.65 -15.51
N VAL A 294 6.00 23.87 -14.54
CA VAL A 294 5.36 23.71 -13.23
C VAL A 294 5.26 25.06 -12.51
N ASP A 295 6.37 25.81 -12.42
CA ASP A 295 6.40 27.13 -11.79
C ASP A 295 5.49 28.15 -12.48
N SER A 296 5.35 28.06 -13.81
CA SER A 296 4.49 28.94 -14.59
C SER A 296 3.03 28.66 -14.29
N LEU A 297 2.64 27.38 -14.27
CA LEU A 297 1.26 26.96 -13.99
C LEU A 297 0.86 27.21 -12.53
N ASP A 298 1.79 27.15 -11.58
CA ASP A 298 1.51 27.53 -10.19
C ASP A 298 1.29 29.06 -10.04
N LYS A 299 1.90 29.89 -10.89
CA LYS A 299 1.75 31.35 -10.87
C LYS A 299 0.57 31.85 -11.68
N ASP A 300 0.34 31.26 -12.85
CA ASP A 300 -0.71 31.62 -13.79
C ASP A 300 -1.39 30.33 -14.31
N PRO A 301 -2.31 29.75 -13.51
CA PRO A 301 -3.00 28.51 -13.88
C PRO A 301 -3.82 28.67 -15.15
N VAL A 302 -3.84 27.62 -15.98
CA VAL A 302 -4.70 27.57 -17.18
C VAL A 302 -6.05 26.92 -16.85
N PRO A 303 -7.13 27.16 -17.61
CA PRO A 303 -8.40 26.49 -17.38
C PRO A 303 -8.29 24.98 -17.63
N SER A 304 -8.78 24.18 -16.67
CA SER A 304 -8.97 22.74 -16.84
C SER A 304 -10.10 22.41 -17.82
N VAL A 305 -10.28 21.12 -18.15
CA VAL A 305 -11.42 20.63 -18.95
C VAL A 305 -12.77 21.02 -18.33
N PHE A 306 -12.81 21.18 -17.01
CA PHE A 306 -14.02 21.53 -16.24
C PHE A 306 -14.11 23.02 -15.90
N GLY A 307 -13.14 23.84 -16.33
CA GLY A 307 -13.12 25.28 -16.13
C GLY A 307 -12.50 25.75 -14.81
N GLU A 308 -12.18 24.84 -13.90
CA GLU A 308 -11.41 25.14 -12.68
C GLU A 308 -9.93 25.35 -13.01
N PRO A 309 -9.15 26.07 -12.18
CA PRO A 309 -7.72 26.26 -12.39
C PRO A 309 -6.94 24.92 -12.43
N PHE A 310 -6.19 24.68 -13.50
CA PHE A 310 -5.19 23.62 -13.61
C PHE A 310 -3.81 24.19 -13.28
N THR A 311 -3.25 23.76 -12.16
CA THR A 311 -2.03 24.28 -11.54
C THR A 311 -0.80 23.44 -11.91
N GLY A 312 0.39 23.91 -11.50
CA GLY A 312 1.61 23.12 -11.62
C GLY A 312 1.53 21.84 -10.80
N GLN A 313 0.85 21.85 -9.65
CA GLN A 313 0.66 20.66 -8.83
C GLN A 313 -0.24 19.60 -9.50
N ASP A 314 -1.24 20.02 -10.30
CA ASP A 314 -2.04 19.08 -11.10
C ASP A 314 -1.20 18.42 -12.20
N LEU A 315 -0.30 19.20 -12.84
CA LEU A 315 0.67 18.66 -13.78
C LEU A 315 1.63 17.67 -13.09
N VAL A 316 2.14 18.02 -11.90
CA VAL A 316 3.04 17.15 -11.11
C VAL A 316 2.37 15.81 -10.78
N ALA A 317 1.09 15.81 -10.42
CA ALA A 317 0.34 14.57 -10.17
C ALA A 317 0.19 13.70 -11.44
N ALA A 318 -0.10 14.32 -12.59
CA ALA A 318 -0.20 13.64 -13.87
C ALA A 318 1.15 13.04 -14.32
N VAL A 319 2.22 13.83 -14.25
CA VAL A 319 3.59 13.38 -14.57
C VAL A 319 4.01 12.27 -13.61
N SER A 320 3.78 12.43 -12.31
CA SER A 320 4.08 11.40 -11.30
C SER A 320 3.49 10.05 -11.68
N SER A 321 2.22 10.02 -12.11
CA SER A 321 1.52 8.79 -12.49
C SER A 321 2.12 8.15 -13.75
N ALA A 322 2.53 8.97 -14.73
CA ALA A 322 3.16 8.48 -15.96
C ALA A 322 4.51 7.81 -15.72
N LEU A 323 5.29 8.33 -14.77
CA LEU A 323 6.65 7.86 -14.51
C LEU A 323 6.70 6.44 -13.93
N TYR A 324 5.56 5.87 -13.54
CA TYR A 324 5.46 4.47 -13.08
C TYR A 324 5.84 3.46 -14.17
N SER A 325 5.64 3.77 -15.45
CA SER A 325 5.95 2.84 -16.54
C SER A 325 6.48 3.56 -17.77
N LYS A 326 7.57 3.02 -18.33
CA LYS A 326 8.11 3.46 -19.62
C LYS A 326 7.11 3.34 -20.77
N GLU A 327 6.15 2.42 -20.67
CA GLU A 327 5.10 2.25 -21.67
C GLU A 327 4.18 3.47 -21.77
N LEU A 328 4.11 4.29 -20.71
CA LEU A 328 3.31 5.50 -20.66
C LEU A 328 4.04 6.73 -21.23
N TRP A 329 5.37 6.68 -21.39
CA TRP A 329 6.18 7.82 -21.79
C TRP A 329 5.79 8.42 -23.15
N PRO A 330 5.52 7.64 -24.21
CA PRO A 330 5.06 8.20 -25.49
C PRO A 330 3.68 8.88 -25.42
N SER A 331 2.83 8.47 -24.47
CA SER A 331 1.54 9.12 -24.25
C SER A 331 1.70 10.39 -23.42
N LEU A 332 2.59 10.38 -22.43
CA LEU A 332 2.95 11.57 -21.66
C LEU A 332 3.58 12.65 -22.56
N GLU A 333 4.54 12.29 -23.42
CA GLU A 333 5.18 13.24 -24.34
C GLU A 333 4.16 13.97 -25.20
N ARG A 334 3.22 13.22 -25.82
CA ARG A 334 2.14 13.80 -26.63
C ARG A 334 1.23 14.72 -25.82
N ALA A 335 0.88 14.32 -24.58
CA ALA A 335 0.04 15.13 -23.71
C ALA A 335 0.74 16.44 -23.29
N LEU A 336 2.05 16.37 -22.98
CA LEU A 336 2.88 17.53 -22.66
C LEU A 336 3.05 18.45 -23.87
N ALA A 337 3.18 17.89 -25.08
CA ALA A 337 3.24 18.68 -26.31
C ALA A 337 1.96 19.48 -26.53
N THR A 338 0.78 18.86 -26.41
CA THR A 338 -0.50 19.57 -26.49
C THR A 338 -0.62 20.68 -25.44
N LEU A 339 -0.16 20.42 -24.20
CA LEU A 339 -0.19 21.44 -23.15
C LEU A 339 0.74 22.63 -23.48
N VAL A 340 1.98 22.35 -23.92
CA VAL A 340 2.99 23.37 -24.18
C VAL A 340 2.70 24.17 -25.46
N GLU A 341 2.20 23.51 -26.51
CA GLU A 341 1.95 24.13 -27.82
C GLU A 341 0.61 24.86 -27.87
N ASP A 342 -0.45 24.22 -27.37
CA ASP A 342 -1.84 24.71 -27.51
C ASP A 342 -2.40 25.32 -26.22
N GLY A 343 -1.73 25.14 -25.07
CA GLY A 343 -2.27 25.51 -23.76
C GLY A 343 -3.44 24.62 -23.30
N SER A 344 -3.69 23.51 -23.99
CA SER A 344 -4.83 22.63 -23.70
C SER A 344 -4.46 21.57 -22.67
N THR A 345 -5.20 21.56 -21.55
CA THR A 345 -5.03 20.56 -20.48
C THR A 345 -5.72 19.23 -20.78
N HIS A 346 -6.51 19.13 -21.87
CA HIS A 346 -7.38 17.99 -22.11
C HIS A 346 -6.62 16.67 -22.19
N ALA A 347 -5.49 16.64 -22.90
CA ALA A 347 -4.70 15.42 -23.06
C ALA A 347 -4.04 14.98 -21.75
N ILE A 348 -3.50 15.92 -20.96
CA ILE A 348 -2.84 15.61 -19.69
C ILE A 348 -3.85 15.23 -18.59
N GLU A 349 -5.01 15.88 -18.56
CA GLU A 349 -6.09 15.51 -17.64
C GLU A 349 -6.72 14.16 -18.00
N ALA A 350 -6.95 13.89 -19.29
CA ALA A 350 -7.44 12.58 -19.73
C ALA A 350 -6.42 11.48 -19.41
N PHE A 351 -5.13 11.78 -19.54
CA PHE A 351 -4.05 10.87 -19.17
C PHE A 351 -4.04 10.58 -17.65
N ALA A 352 -4.21 11.60 -16.82
CA ALA A 352 -4.22 11.47 -15.35
C ALA A 352 -5.49 10.82 -14.78
N GLY A 353 -6.46 10.43 -15.63
CA GLY A 353 -7.68 9.74 -15.21
C GLY A 353 -8.97 10.57 -15.28
N GLY A 354 -8.92 11.76 -15.91
CA GLY A 354 -10.09 12.58 -16.25
C GLY A 354 -10.69 13.31 -15.06
N GLY A 355 -10.70 14.64 -15.14
CA GLY A 355 -10.99 15.52 -14.02
C GLY A 355 -12.34 15.36 -13.29
N GLY A 356 -12.36 16.03 -12.14
CA GLY A 356 -13.36 15.92 -11.09
C GLY A 356 -14.81 15.91 -11.59
N SER A 357 -15.45 14.77 -11.45
CA SER A 357 -16.89 14.77 -11.20
C SER A 357 -17.15 15.21 -9.75
N PRO A 358 -18.29 15.85 -9.45
CA PRO A 358 -18.59 16.31 -8.10
C PRO A 358 -18.48 15.16 -7.09
N ALA A 359 -17.75 15.37 -6.00
CA ALA A 359 -17.65 14.43 -4.90
C ALA A 359 -19.06 14.03 -4.44
N ARG A 360 -19.45 12.78 -4.70
CA ARG A 360 -20.69 12.25 -4.15
C ARG A 360 -20.40 11.85 -2.71
N ARG A 361 -21.28 12.26 -1.80
CA ARG A 361 -21.20 11.83 -0.41
C ARG A 361 -21.16 10.31 -0.36
N ALA A 362 -20.06 9.76 0.16
CA ALA A 362 -20.06 8.40 0.66
C ALA A 362 -21.23 8.28 1.65
N LYS A 363 -22.21 7.42 1.37
CA LYS A 363 -23.11 7.01 2.44
C LYS A 363 -22.27 6.19 3.40
N ALA A 364 -22.29 6.53 4.69
CA ALA A 364 -21.76 5.66 5.71
C ALA A 364 -22.45 4.30 5.56
N GLY A 365 -21.71 3.32 5.03
CA GLY A 365 -22.22 1.97 4.80
C GLY A 365 -22.48 1.28 6.14
N ASP A 366 -23.43 0.36 6.15
CA ASP A 366 -23.71 -0.55 7.27
C ASP A 366 -22.67 -1.69 7.39
N GLY A 367 -21.51 -1.53 6.73
CA GLY A 367 -20.48 -2.56 6.57
C GLY A 367 -20.63 -3.41 5.31
N GLY A 368 -21.72 -3.27 4.53
CA GLY A 368 -21.86 -3.94 3.24
C GLY A 368 -20.96 -3.39 2.13
N LEU A 369 -20.83 -4.15 1.03
CA LEU A 369 -20.19 -3.65 -0.20
C LEU A 369 -20.99 -2.49 -0.81
N VAL A 370 -20.28 -1.49 -1.33
CA VAL A 370 -20.88 -0.44 -2.16
C VAL A 370 -20.85 -0.83 -3.64
N ASP A 371 -21.78 -0.27 -4.42
CA ASP A 371 -21.74 -0.40 -5.88
C ASP A 371 -20.60 0.44 -6.47
N ALA A 372 -20.10 0.05 -7.64
CA ALA A 372 -18.90 0.66 -8.24
C ALA A 372 -19.11 2.15 -8.54
N GLU A 373 -20.34 2.51 -8.93
CA GLU A 373 -20.76 3.87 -9.27
C GLU A 373 -20.95 4.78 -8.04
N ASP A 374 -20.97 4.18 -6.85
CA ASP A 374 -21.10 4.85 -5.56
C ASP A 374 -19.76 4.95 -4.79
N VAL A 375 -18.68 4.40 -5.35
CA VAL A 375 -17.33 4.61 -4.80
C VAL A 375 -16.95 6.08 -4.97
N PRO A 376 -16.59 6.80 -3.88
CA PRO A 376 -16.14 8.19 -3.96
C PRO A 376 -14.91 8.33 -4.86
N LEU A 377 -14.88 9.37 -5.69
CA LEU A 377 -13.77 9.60 -6.63
C LEU A 377 -12.45 9.89 -5.91
N ASP A 378 -12.54 10.49 -4.73
CA ASP A 378 -11.42 10.81 -3.85
C ASP A 378 -10.96 9.58 -3.02
N ASN A 379 -11.70 8.46 -3.05
CA ASN A 379 -11.40 7.29 -2.23
C ASN A 379 -9.95 6.79 -2.34
N PRO A 380 -9.32 6.68 -3.53
CA PRO A 380 -7.93 6.23 -3.60
C PRO A 380 -6.97 7.14 -2.82
N ALA A 381 -7.10 8.46 -2.95
CA ALA A 381 -6.25 9.42 -2.26
C ALA A 381 -6.57 9.50 -0.75
N ALA A 382 -7.86 9.56 -0.39
CA ALA A 382 -8.31 9.52 0.99
C ALA A 382 -7.83 8.26 1.74
N ALA A 383 -7.93 7.10 1.10
CA ALA A 383 -7.47 5.84 1.66
C ALA A 383 -5.95 5.75 1.73
N MET A 384 -5.23 6.19 0.68
CA MET A 384 -3.77 6.24 0.69
C MET A 384 -3.25 7.02 1.90
N MET A 385 -3.77 8.23 2.09
CA MET A 385 -3.43 9.09 3.22
C MET A 385 -3.82 8.43 4.55
N ALA A 386 -5.05 7.94 4.69
CA ALA A 386 -5.51 7.35 5.94
C ALA A 386 -4.70 6.11 6.37
N ILE A 387 -4.34 5.25 5.41
CA ILE A 387 -3.55 4.04 5.63
C ILE A 387 -2.11 4.40 6.01
N ASN A 388 -1.44 5.24 5.22
CA ASN A 388 -0.06 5.66 5.52
C ASN A 388 0.03 6.30 6.92
N CYS A 389 -0.91 7.19 7.27
CA CYS A 389 -0.90 7.82 8.59
C CYS A 389 -1.24 6.86 9.74
N ALA A 390 -1.95 5.76 9.48
CA ALA A 390 -2.23 4.70 10.47
C ALA A 390 -1.06 3.73 10.63
N ASP A 391 -0.21 3.60 9.60
CA ASP A 391 0.94 2.69 9.58
C ASP A 391 2.22 3.33 10.11
N ASP A 392 2.35 4.65 9.98
CA ASP A 392 3.60 5.37 10.28
C ASP A 392 3.47 6.18 11.60
N PRO A 393 4.06 5.71 12.72
CA PRO A 393 4.03 6.42 14.01
C PRO A 393 5.01 7.60 14.04
N ASP A 394 6.07 7.54 13.24
CA ASP A 394 7.22 8.46 13.21
C ASP A 394 6.93 9.73 12.38
N ARG A 395 5.83 10.42 12.69
CA ARG A 395 5.38 11.62 11.98
C ARG A 395 5.76 12.91 12.72
N PRO A 396 5.95 14.05 12.00
CA PRO A 396 6.26 15.32 12.63
C PRO A 396 5.22 15.72 13.68
N THR A 397 5.70 16.10 14.87
CA THR A 397 4.88 16.75 15.88
C THR A 397 4.49 18.15 15.43
N GLY A 398 3.43 18.72 16.03
CA GLY A 398 3.01 20.10 15.70
C GLY A 398 4.13 21.12 15.91
N ARG A 399 4.99 20.90 16.90
CA ARG A 399 6.18 21.74 17.15
C ARG A 399 7.23 21.59 16.06
N GLU A 400 7.53 20.36 15.63
CA GLU A 400 8.48 20.14 14.53
C GLU A 400 7.98 20.73 13.21
N ILE A 401 6.66 20.71 12.98
CA ILE A 401 6.05 21.40 11.85
C ILE A 401 6.26 22.92 12.00
N THR A 402 5.81 23.55 13.10
CA THR A 402 5.88 25.01 13.22
C THR A 402 7.29 25.57 13.31
N ASP A 403 8.20 24.87 13.98
CA ASP A 403 9.59 25.31 14.17
C ASP A 403 10.48 24.93 12.98
N GLY A 404 10.08 23.91 12.20
CA GLY A 404 10.91 23.25 11.18
C GLY A 404 10.40 23.29 9.75
N LEU A 405 9.23 23.88 9.47
CA LEU A 405 8.61 23.84 8.14
C LEU A 405 9.52 24.37 7.03
N ASP A 406 10.20 25.50 7.26
CA ASP A 406 11.13 26.09 6.27
C ASP A 406 12.27 25.13 5.92
N ARG A 407 12.77 24.41 6.93
CA ARG A 407 13.85 23.42 6.75
C ARG A 407 13.34 22.18 6.02
N LEU A 408 12.13 21.73 6.35
CA LEU A 408 11.49 20.62 5.66
C LEU A 408 11.22 20.97 4.19
N ARG A 409 10.69 22.16 3.90
CA ARG A 409 10.51 22.66 2.52
C ARG A 409 11.81 22.66 1.75
N ALA A 410 12.84 23.33 2.26
CA ALA A 410 14.13 23.41 1.59
C ALA A 410 14.72 22.02 1.32
N ARG A 411 14.58 21.09 2.27
CA ARG A 411 15.05 19.71 2.11
C ARG A 411 14.29 18.96 1.00
N TYR A 412 12.97 19.11 0.96
CA TYR A 412 12.14 18.43 -0.05
C TYR A 412 12.32 19.05 -1.45
N GLU A 413 12.48 20.37 -1.54
CA GLU A 413 12.81 21.07 -2.79
C GLU A 413 14.23 20.72 -3.29
N GLU A 414 15.19 20.53 -2.38
CA GLU A 414 16.53 20.03 -2.72
C GLU A 414 16.47 18.59 -3.25
N ALA A 415 15.62 17.74 -2.66
CA ALA A 415 15.40 16.37 -3.13
C ALA A 415 14.72 16.35 -4.52
N SER A 416 13.76 17.25 -4.76
CA SER A 416 13.18 17.47 -6.07
C SER A 416 12.52 18.85 -6.18
N PRO A 417 12.91 19.67 -7.18
CA PRO A 417 12.22 20.93 -7.46
C PRO A 417 10.80 20.73 -8.03
N VAL A 418 10.45 19.52 -8.48
CA VAL A 418 9.15 19.20 -9.10
C VAL A 418 8.23 18.52 -8.10
N PHE A 419 8.73 17.50 -7.40
CA PHE A 419 7.92 16.62 -6.54
C PHE A 419 8.00 16.98 -5.05
N GLY A 420 8.99 17.79 -4.64
CA GLY A 420 9.24 18.10 -3.23
C GLY A 420 8.03 18.71 -2.51
N ARG A 421 7.35 19.67 -3.15
CA ARG A 421 6.16 20.33 -2.58
C ARG A 421 5.01 19.34 -2.33
N GLN A 422 4.68 18.53 -3.34
CA GLN A 422 3.64 17.50 -3.23
C GLN A 422 3.96 16.49 -2.12
N ARG A 423 5.19 15.97 -2.08
CA ARG A 423 5.61 14.98 -1.08
C ARG A 423 5.63 15.53 0.34
N LEU A 424 6.00 16.79 0.52
CA LEU A 424 5.92 17.41 1.84
C LEU A 424 4.45 17.56 2.30
N ASN A 425 3.55 17.94 1.41
CA ASN A 425 2.13 18.02 1.73
C ASN A 425 1.57 16.67 2.20
N GLU A 426 1.89 15.58 1.50
CA GLU A 426 1.49 14.22 1.90
C GLU A 426 1.93 13.88 3.34
N VAL A 427 3.17 14.22 3.71
CA VAL A 427 3.70 13.98 5.06
C VAL A 427 2.98 14.82 6.12
N LEU A 428 2.74 16.10 5.83
CA LEU A 428 2.10 17.01 6.79
C LEU A 428 0.64 16.64 7.04
N MET A 429 -0.06 16.09 6.04
CA MET A 429 -1.47 15.68 6.12
C MET A 429 -1.75 14.54 7.13
N CYS A 430 -0.72 13.91 7.69
CA CYS A 430 -0.87 13.01 8.83
C CYS A 430 -1.07 13.74 10.16
N TYR A 431 -0.75 15.02 10.25
CA TYR A 431 -1.02 15.80 11.46
C TYR A 431 -2.53 15.97 11.69
N GLY A 432 -2.96 15.82 12.94
CA GLY A 432 -4.39 15.88 13.30
C GLY A 432 -5.14 14.55 13.18
N ARG A 433 -4.51 13.49 12.67
CA ARG A 433 -5.05 12.13 12.61
C ARG A 433 -4.67 11.32 13.87
N PRO A 434 -5.33 10.17 14.16
CA PRO A 434 -4.88 9.25 15.21
C PRO A 434 -3.42 8.82 15.01
N ALA A 435 -2.72 8.49 16.09
CA ALA A 435 -1.34 8.01 16.00
C ALA A 435 -1.26 6.70 15.21
N GLY A 436 -0.20 6.55 14.41
CA GLY A 436 0.09 5.31 13.71
C GLY A 436 0.53 4.20 14.66
N THR A 437 0.64 2.98 14.14
CA THR A 437 1.06 1.81 14.90
C THR A 437 2.59 1.68 15.01
N ASP A 438 3.10 1.30 16.19
CA ASP A 438 4.51 0.94 16.35
C ASP A 438 4.82 -0.47 15.84
N PHE A 439 3.81 -1.31 15.59
CA PHE A 439 3.98 -2.73 15.25
C PHE A 439 4.87 -2.95 14.02
N ILE A 440 4.69 -2.12 12.98
CA ILE A 440 5.47 -2.26 11.73
C ILE A 440 6.95 -2.00 12.00
N ARG A 441 7.25 -0.96 12.79
CA ARG A 441 8.62 -0.61 13.17
C ARG A 441 9.22 -1.64 14.10
N GLU A 442 8.48 -2.06 15.13
CA GLU A 442 9.07 -2.81 16.23
C GLU A 442 9.01 -4.33 16.07
N ASP A 443 7.97 -4.87 15.44
CA ASP A 443 7.70 -6.31 15.43
C ASP A 443 7.94 -6.98 14.06
N VAL A 444 7.89 -6.23 12.96
CA VAL A 444 8.13 -6.78 11.61
C VAL A 444 9.63 -6.86 11.32
N LYS A 445 10.33 -7.73 12.05
CA LYS A 445 11.78 -7.93 11.96
C LYS A 445 12.20 -9.36 12.29
N ASP A 446 13.31 -9.81 11.72
CA ASP A 446 13.93 -11.11 12.01
C ASP A 446 12.92 -12.27 11.95
N LEU A 447 12.09 -12.29 10.92
CA LEU A 447 10.97 -13.22 10.82
C LEU A 447 11.44 -14.66 10.66
N ASP A 448 10.76 -15.60 11.33
CA ASP A 448 10.93 -17.04 11.18
C ASP A 448 9.80 -17.62 10.33
N THR A 449 9.93 -17.51 9.01
CA THR A 449 8.93 -17.96 8.03
C THR A 449 9.59 -18.72 6.88
N PRO A 450 8.82 -19.43 6.03
CA PRO A 450 9.32 -19.84 4.73
C PRO A 450 9.87 -18.64 3.95
N LYS A 451 10.89 -18.90 3.14
CA LYS A 451 11.55 -17.88 2.32
C LYS A 451 10.54 -17.12 1.43
N MET A 452 10.66 -15.81 1.41
CA MET A 452 9.89 -14.87 0.61
C MET A 452 10.78 -14.26 -0.48
N LEU A 453 10.24 -14.07 -1.68
CA LEU A 453 10.95 -13.44 -2.78
C LEU A 453 10.67 -11.94 -2.78
N LEU A 454 11.71 -11.13 -2.64
CA LEU A 454 11.67 -9.68 -2.70
C LEU A 454 12.25 -9.23 -4.05
N VAL A 455 11.46 -8.53 -4.85
CA VAL A 455 11.89 -7.97 -6.13
C VAL A 455 12.08 -6.47 -5.97
N GLY A 456 13.30 -6.00 -6.25
CA GLY A 456 13.63 -4.58 -6.23
C GLY A 456 14.05 -4.09 -7.60
N THR A 457 13.40 -3.05 -8.11
CA THR A 457 13.74 -2.42 -9.41
C THR A 457 14.68 -1.21 -9.19
N ARG A 458 15.76 -1.13 -9.97
CA ARG A 458 16.81 -0.09 -9.80
C ARG A 458 16.38 1.32 -10.20
N GLY A 459 15.51 1.43 -11.20
CA GLY A 459 14.89 2.68 -11.65
C GLY A 459 13.45 2.84 -11.15
N ASP A 460 13.11 2.28 -9.99
CA ASP A 460 11.78 2.41 -9.41
C ASP A 460 11.56 3.85 -8.85
N PRO A 461 10.54 4.59 -9.33
CA PRO A 461 10.26 5.96 -8.87
C PRO A 461 9.56 6.02 -7.50
N ALA A 462 8.90 4.95 -7.07
CA ALA A 462 7.98 4.96 -5.95
C ALA A 462 8.51 4.16 -4.75
N THR A 463 9.15 3.03 -5.01
CA THR A 463 9.79 2.18 -3.98
C THR A 463 11.26 1.99 -4.32
N PRO A 464 12.13 2.95 -3.98
CA PRO A 464 13.54 2.92 -4.37
C PRO A 464 14.23 1.62 -3.95
N TYR A 465 15.11 1.08 -4.79
CA TYR A 465 15.82 -0.19 -4.53
C TYR A 465 16.48 -0.31 -3.14
N ARG A 466 16.87 0.82 -2.53
CA ARG A 466 17.43 0.83 -1.16
C ARG A 466 16.45 0.24 -0.13
N TRP A 467 15.16 0.44 -0.30
CA TRP A 467 14.11 -0.13 0.56
C TRP A 467 14.02 -1.64 0.41
N THR A 468 14.16 -2.18 -0.80
CA THR A 468 14.25 -3.64 -0.97
C THR A 468 15.40 -4.22 -0.15
N MET A 469 16.57 -3.60 -0.19
CA MET A 469 17.74 -4.07 0.55
C MET A 469 17.59 -3.86 2.07
N GLU A 470 17.00 -2.75 2.49
CA GLU A 470 16.68 -2.46 3.88
C GLU A 470 15.68 -3.45 4.45
N THR A 471 14.54 -3.64 3.79
CA THR A 471 13.49 -4.57 4.17
C THR A 471 14.00 -6.01 4.14
N ALA A 472 14.82 -6.40 3.14
CA ALA A 472 15.45 -7.72 3.14
C ALA A 472 16.34 -7.96 4.37
N ARG A 473 17.18 -6.97 4.75
CA ARG A 473 17.96 -7.04 5.99
C ARG A 473 17.06 -7.09 7.22
N ARG A 474 15.96 -6.33 7.23
CA ARG A 474 14.99 -6.27 8.33
C ARG A 474 14.29 -7.61 8.56
N LEU A 475 13.89 -8.29 7.50
CA LEU A 475 13.21 -9.60 7.55
C LEU A 475 14.19 -10.76 7.81
N GLY A 476 15.50 -10.50 7.76
CA GLY A 476 16.53 -11.45 8.13
C GLY A 476 16.59 -12.66 7.18
N SER A 477 16.75 -13.85 7.75
CA SER A 477 16.91 -15.07 6.96
C SER A 477 15.67 -15.47 6.16
N SER A 478 14.53 -14.80 6.28
CA SER A 478 13.34 -15.12 5.50
C SER A 478 13.30 -14.43 4.14
N ALA A 479 14.18 -13.46 3.86
CA ALA A 479 14.23 -12.77 2.57
C ALA A 479 15.14 -13.46 1.54
N VAL A 480 14.74 -13.38 0.27
CA VAL A 480 15.55 -13.66 -0.93
C VAL A 480 15.35 -12.51 -1.90
N VAL A 481 16.43 -11.81 -2.26
CA VAL A 481 16.37 -10.63 -3.13
C VAL A 481 16.63 -11.01 -4.58
N LEU A 482 15.75 -10.51 -5.46
CA LEU A 482 15.93 -10.46 -6.90
C LEU A 482 16.14 -9.00 -7.34
N ASP A 483 17.33 -8.72 -7.87
CA ASP A 483 17.73 -7.41 -8.37
C ASP A 483 17.27 -7.20 -9.82
N ASN A 484 16.21 -6.42 -10.03
CA ASN A 484 15.76 -6.02 -11.36
C ASN A 484 16.49 -4.73 -11.78
N LYS A 485 17.36 -4.82 -12.80
CA LYS A 485 18.13 -3.67 -13.30
C LYS A 485 17.33 -2.74 -14.21
N GLY A 486 16.05 -2.99 -14.44
CA GLY A 486 15.17 -2.14 -15.22
C GLY A 486 14.79 -0.81 -14.55
N SER A 487 13.92 -0.07 -15.24
CA SER A 487 13.28 1.17 -14.77
C SER A 487 11.77 0.99 -14.73
N GLY A 488 11.09 1.85 -13.97
CA GLY A 488 9.66 1.76 -13.72
C GLY A 488 9.35 1.12 -12.38
N HIS A 489 8.10 1.24 -11.95
CA HIS A 489 7.65 0.72 -10.68
C HIS A 489 7.34 -0.78 -10.77
N THR A 490 7.85 -1.57 -9.82
CA THR A 490 7.75 -3.06 -9.80
C THR A 490 8.47 -3.74 -10.97
N GLY A 491 8.48 -5.08 -11.01
CA GLY A 491 9.21 -5.87 -12.00
C GLY A 491 8.37 -6.94 -12.72
N TYR A 492 7.29 -7.42 -12.12
CA TYR A 492 6.56 -8.62 -12.60
C TYR A 492 5.93 -8.44 -13.98
N ALA A 493 5.32 -7.28 -14.24
CA ALA A 493 4.73 -6.95 -15.53
C ALA A 493 5.78 -6.37 -16.51
N SER A 494 6.83 -5.73 -15.98
CA SER A 494 7.78 -4.92 -16.76
C SER A 494 9.05 -5.66 -17.21
N SER A 495 9.36 -6.84 -16.66
CA SER A 495 10.50 -7.67 -17.09
C SER A 495 10.13 -9.14 -17.25
N LYS A 496 10.41 -9.69 -18.43
CA LYS A 496 10.21 -11.14 -18.69
C LYS A 496 11.05 -12.03 -17.77
N CYS A 497 12.24 -11.56 -17.40
CA CYS A 497 13.10 -12.28 -16.47
C CYS A 497 12.48 -12.35 -15.07
N VAL A 498 11.99 -11.21 -14.55
CA VAL A 498 11.34 -11.15 -13.25
C VAL A 498 10.06 -12.00 -13.27
N HIS A 499 9.22 -11.81 -14.27
CA HIS A 499 7.98 -12.58 -14.47
C HIS A 499 8.23 -14.09 -14.38
N GLY A 500 9.19 -14.61 -15.15
CA GLY A 500 9.50 -16.04 -15.15
C GLY A 500 10.07 -16.55 -13.81
N LYS A 501 10.79 -15.72 -13.05
CA LYS A 501 11.30 -16.10 -11.71
C LYS A 501 10.20 -16.10 -10.66
N VAL A 502 9.31 -15.12 -10.70
CA VAL A 502 8.13 -15.03 -9.83
C VAL A 502 7.21 -16.22 -10.09
N ASP A 503 6.88 -16.52 -11.35
CA ASP A 503 6.07 -17.67 -11.73
C ASP A 503 6.71 -19.00 -11.30
N ALA A 504 8.02 -19.17 -11.53
CA ALA A 504 8.72 -20.37 -11.11
C ALA A 504 8.65 -20.59 -9.58
N PHE A 505 8.69 -19.51 -8.81
CA PHE A 505 8.52 -19.57 -7.37
C PHE A 505 7.07 -19.87 -6.98
N LEU A 506 6.10 -19.13 -7.52
CA LEU A 506 4.69 -19.29 -7.19
C LEU A 506 4.11 -20.64 -7.63
N LEU A 507 4.51 -21.17 -8.79
CA LEU A 507 4.02 -22.46 -9.32
C LEU A 507 4.79 -23.66 -8.77
N TYR A 508 6.11 -23.56 -8.67
CA TYR A 508 6.98 -24.72 -8.39
C TYR A 508 7.76 -24.61 -7.08
N GLY A 509 7.80 -23.44 -6.43
CA GLY A 509 8.58 -23.21 -5.22
C GLY A 509 10.07 -22.99 -5.50
N THR A 510 10.44 -22.74 -6.75
CA THR A 510 11.82 -22.53 -7.17
C THR A 510 12.23 -21.09 -6.94
N LEU A 511 13.03 -20.85 -5.90
CA LEU A 511 13.63 -19.53 -5.65
C LEU A 511 14.91 -19.34 -6.47
N PRO A 512 15.20 -18.13 -6.96
CA PRO A 512 16.54 -17.80 -7.43
C PRO A 512 17.54 -17.80 -6.25
N PRO A 513 18.84 -17.98 -6.51
CA PRO A 513 19.86 -17.64 -5.52
C PRO A 513 19.68 -16.19 -5.04
N ASP A 514 19.87 -15.96 -3.74
CA ASP A 514 19.79 -14.62 -3.16
C ASP A 514 20.80 -13.66 -3.82
N GLY A 515 20.35 -12.46 -4.17
CA GLY A 515 21.13 -11.47 -4.91
C GLY A 515 21.26 -11.75 -6.42
N SER A 516 20.49 -12.70 -6.97
CA SER A 516 20.40 -12.87 -8.44
C SER A 516 19.88 -11.59 -9.09
N SER A 517 20.26 -11.35 -10.35
CA SER A 517 19.82 -10.16 -11.08
C SER A 517 19.14 -10.48 -12.41
N CYS A 518 18.13 -9.69 -12.76
CA CYS A 518 17.57 -9.57 -14.10
C CYS A 518 18.13 -8.33 -14.80
N ALA A 519 18.54 -8.47 -16.07
CA ALA A 519 18.94 -7.33 -16.90
C ALA A 519 17.70 -6.55 -17.36
N PRO A 520 17.84 -5.28 -17.77
CA PRO A 520 16.76 -4.57 -18.45
C PRO A 520 16.35 -5.35 -19.71
N ASP A 521 15.05 -5.44 -19.97
CA ASP A 521 14.55 -5.93 -21.24
C ASP A 521 14.95 -4.92 -22.35
N GLU A 522 15.30 -5.39 -23.55
CA GLU A 522 15.65 -4.49 -24.66
C GLU A 522 14.43 -3.64 -25.07
N ASP A 523 14.61 -2.32 -25.15
CA ASP A 523 13.56 -1.40 -25.62
C ASP A 523 13.15 -1.79 -27.04
N ARG A 524 11.87 -2.15 -27.23
CA ARG A 524 11.27 -2.28 -28.56
C ARG A 524 11.11 -0.87 -29.13
N ARG A 525 12.17 -0.36 -29.76
CA ARG A 525 12.13 0.86 -30.57
C ARG A 525 11.23 0.70 -31.79
#